data_AF-V4LC42-F1
#
_entry.id   AF-V4LC42-F1
#
_cell.length_a   1.000
_cell.length_b   1.000
_cell.length_c   1.000
_cell.angle_alpha   90.00
_cell.angle_beta   90.00
_cell.angle_gamma   90.00
#
_symmetry.space_group_name_H-M   'P 1'
#
loop_
_entity.id
_entity.type
_entity.pdbx_description
1 polymer ?
#
loop_
_entity_poly.entity_id
_entity_poly.type
_entity_poly.pdbx_seq_one_letter_code
_entity_poly.pdbx_strand_id
1 'polypeptide(L)'
;MCLFGSAFPGLVGSQVLYDGSAATPPSSQGWLYLTSPFFGASAVRSLTEEAVILDTMAALGDNAGWFSTLHPEVPVLDRSAGYSLRFDLQVLAEEHVTDSRAGLSVIALADDARGVEIGFWQDKIWVQGDDPLFKRAETVSVNTSSALDAYHLNVMQDGYSLVANAR
;
A
#
# COMPACT_ATOMS: atom_id res chain seq x y z
N MET A 1 26.05 -16.24 18.09
CA MET A 1 27.07 -15.34 17.50
C MET A 1 27.30 -15.76 16.06
N CYS A 2 26.79 -14.94 15.12
CA CYS A 2 27.26 -14.80 13.74
C CYS A 2 26.91 -13.36 13.33
N LEU A 3 27.92 -12.62 12.87
CA LEU A 3 27.83 -11.26 12.33
C LEU A 3 28.37 -11.33 10.90
N PHE A 4 27.59 -10.86 9.93
CA PHE A 4 27.98 -10.37 8.59
C PHE A 4 26.74 -9.59 8.08
N GLY A 5 26.77 -8.39 7.52
CA GLY A 5 27.86 -7.51 7.09
C GLY A 5 27.31 -6.08 6.88
N SER A 6 28.25 -5.21 6.55
CA SER A 6 28.25 -3.75 6.61
C SER A 6 27.59 -3.00 5.44
N ALA A 7 27.20 -1.76 5.77
CA ALA A 7 27.07 -0.54 4.93
C ALA A 7 25.87 -0.42 3.97
N PHE A 8 25.03 0.57 4.25
CA PHE A 8 24.46 1.40 3.19
C PHE A 8 25.21 2.74 3.18
N PRO A 9 25.97 3.07 2.13
CA PRO A 9 26.42 4.44 1.89
C PRO A 9 25.24 5.20 1.27
N GLY A 10 24.80 6.26 1.93
CA GLY A 10 23.84 7.20 1.38
C GLY A 10 22.95 7.77 2.47
N LEU A 11 23.04 9.08 2.69
CA LEU A 11 21.95 9.82 3.32
C LEU A 11 20.71 9.62 2.44
N VAL A 12 19.85 8.69 2.81
CA VAL A 12 18.53 8.52 2.21
C VAL A 12 17.68 9.66 2.76
N GLY A 13 17.36 10.63 1.91
CA GLY A 13 16.29 11.57 2.20
C GLY A 13 14.98 10.80 2.24
N SER A 14 14.28 10.82 3.38
CA SER A 14 12.90 10.37 3.44
C SER A 14 12.03 11.46 2.82
N GLN A 15 11.29 11.11 1.78
CA GLN A 15 10.28 11.99 1.17
C GLN A 15 8.91 11.61 1.71
N VAL A 16 8.20 12.58 2.28
CA VAL A 16 6.80 12.39 2.67
C VAL A 16 5.95 12.61 1.43
N LEU A 17 5.22 11.58 1.00
CA LEU A 17 4.29 11.69 -0.13
C LEU A 17 2.86 12.03 0.34
N TYR A 18 2.53 11.75 1.59
CA TYR A 18 1.26 12.11 2.18
C TYR A 18 1.43 12.32 3.68
N ASP A 19 1.01 13.48 4.15
CA ASP A 19 0.93 13.85 5.56
C ASP A 19 -0.53 13.88 6.00
N GLY A 20 -0.95 12.84 6.74
CA GLY A 20 -2.30 12.75 7.29
C GLY A 20 -2.58 13.78 8.39
N SER A 21 -1.55 14.27 9.09
CA SER A 21 -1.69 15.27 10.15
C SER A 21 -2.05 16.66 9.64
N ALA A 22 -1.85 16.89 8.33
CA ALA A 22 -2.29 18.12 7.67
C ALA A 22 -3.83 18.22 7.54
N ALA A 23 -4.57 17.15 7.86
CA ALA A 23 -6.03 17.07 7.73
C ALA A 23 -6.53 17.51 6.34
N THR A 24 -5.79 17.13 5.30
CA THR A 24 -6.16 17.37 3.90
C THR A 24 -6.14 16.04 3.13
N PRO A 25 -6.98 15.87 2.08
CA PRO A 25 -7.00 14.61 1.34
C PRO A 25 -5.67 14.39 0.58
N PRO A 26 -5.30 13.15 0.24
CA PRO A 26 -4.09 12.90 -0.56
C PRO A 26 -4.08 13.68 -1.90
N SER A 27 -5.26 14.00 -2.45
CA SER A 27 -5.38 14.77 -3.69
C SER A 27 -4.96 16.24 -3.60
N SER A 28 -4.95 16.85 -2.41
CA SER A 28 -4.33 18.18 -2.24
C SER A 28 -2.82 18.10 -2.03
N GLN A 29 -2.27 16.89 -1.88
CA GLN A 29 -0.84 16.63 -1.70
C GLN A 29 -0.23 15.96 -2.94
N GLY A 30 -0.92 15.95 -4.08
CA GLY A 30 -0.38 15.49 -5.36
C GLY A 30 -0.84 14.10 -5.81
N TRP A 31 -1.61 13.37 -5.00
CA TRP A 31 -2.14 12.07 -5.40
C TRP A 31 -3.35 12.20 -6.32
N LEU A 32 -3.39 11.42 -7.39
CA LEU A 32 -4.57 11.33 -8.25
C LEU A 32 -5.60 10.37 -7.64
N TYR A 33 -6.78 10.85 -7.27
CA TYR A 33 -7.88 9.98 -6.87
C TYR A 33 -8.69 9.53 -8.09
N LEU A 34 -8.92 8.22 -8.22
CA LEU A 34 -9.77 7.64 -9.27
C LEU A 34 -10.77 6.65 -8.70
N THR A 35 -11.85 6.46 -9.45
CA THR A 35 -12.87 5.43 -9.17
C THR A 35 -13.15 4.62 -10.42
N SER A 36 -13.62 3.39 -10.23
CA SER A 36 -14.23 2.54 -11.25
C SER A 36 -15.55 2.01 -10.68
N PRO A 37 -16.70 2.34 -11.28
CA PRO A 37 -16.86 3.14 -12.49
C PRO A 37 -16.46 4.61 -12.29
N PHE A 38 -15.91 5.24 -13.33
CA PHE A 38 -15.41 6.62 -13.24
C PHE A 38 -16.51 7.65 -12.96
N PHE A 39 -17.75 7.33 -13.34
CA PHE A 39 -18.95 8.09 -13.01
C PHE A 39 -19.93 7.20 -12.26
N GLY A 40 -20.51 7.72 -11.18
CA GLY A 40 -21.54 7.01 -10.41
C GLY A 40 -21.01 6.00 -9.39
N ALA A 41 -19.69 5.92 -9.17
CA ALA A 41 -19.17 5.21 -8.01
C ALA A 41 -19.74 5.83 -6.72
N SER A 42 -20.16 4.97 -5.81
CA SER A 42 -20.70 5.28 -4.48
C SER A 42 -19.60 5.33 -3.42
N ALA A 43 -18.32 5.30 -3.82
CA ALA A 43 -17.19 5.41 -2.93
C ALA A 43 -17.19 6.76 -2.18
N VAL A 44 -17.08 6.70 -0.85
CA VAL A 44 -17.07 7.87 0.04
C VAL A 44 -15.66 8.06 0.61
N ARG A 45 -15.25 9.32 0.73
CA ARG A 45 -14.01 9.72 1.41
C ARG A 45 -14.36 10.64 2.57
N SER A 46 -13.79 10.39 3.74
CA SER A 46 -13.88 11.29 4.89
C SER A 46 -12.50 11.49 5.52
N LEU A 47 -12.27 12.67 6.09
CA LEU A 47 -11.02 12.99 6.78
C LEU A 47 -11.19 12.72 8.27
N THR A 48 -10.13 12.24 8.91
CA THR A 48 -9.96 12.24 10.35
C THR A 48 -8.83 13.22 10.71
N GLU A 49 -8.47 13.32 11.99
CA GLU A 49 -7.34 14.16 12.43
C GLU A 49 -5.99 13.60 11.94
N GLU A 50 -5.91 12.32 11.59
CA GLU A 50 -4.65 11.62 11.32
C GLU A 50 -4.63 10.88 9.97
N ALA A 51 -5.78 10.70 9.31
CA ALA A 51 -5.90 9.85 8.13
C ALA A 51 -7.07 10.25 7.21
N VAL A 52 -7.16 9.55 6.08
CA VAL A 52 -8.34 9.55 5.22
C VAL A 52 -9.00 8.17 5.30
N ILE A 53 -10.32 8.15 5.48
CA ILE A 53 -11.13 6.95 5.36
C ILE A 53 -11.61 6.86 3.92
N LEU A 54 -11.40 5.71 3.29
CA LEU A 54 -12.00 5.34 2.02
C LEU A 54 -13.02 4.23 2.27
N ASP A 55 -14.27 4.50 1.93
CA ASP A 55 -15.37 3.55 2.06
C ASP A 55 -15.92 3.20 0.67
N THR A 56 -15.80 1.94 0.29
CA THR A 56 -16.35 1.37 -0.97
C THR A 56 -17.45 0.34 -0.70
N MET A 57 -17.96 0.22 0.53
CA MET A 57 -18.89 -0.84 0.96
C MET A 57 -20.31 -0.67 0.39
N ALA A 58 -20.65 0.53 -0.13
CA ALA A 58 -21.96 0.80 -0.69
C ALA A 58 -22.29 -0.05 -1.94
N ALA A 59 -21.27 -0.46 -2.70
CA ALA A 59 -21.43 -1.31 -3.88
C ALA A 59 -20.17 -2.16 -4.15
N LEU A 60 -20.31 -3.49 -4.11
CA LEU A 60 -19.21 -4.45 -4.32
C LEU A 60 -18.45 -4.31 -5.66
N GLY A 61 -19.05 -3.66 -6.66
CA GLY A 61 -18.42 -3.41 -7.96
C GLY A 61 -17.54 -2.16 -8.00
N ASP A 62 -17.62 -1.31 -6.98
CA ASP A 62 -16.88 -0.06 -6.92
C ASP A 62 -15.43 -0.32 -6.51
N ASN A 63 -14.51 0.30 -7.24
CA ASN A 63 -13.11 0.36 -6.88
C ASN A 63 -12.74 1.84 -6.77
N ALA A 64 -11.92 2.18 -5.80
CA ALA A 64 -11.44 3.54 -5.61
C ALA A 64 -10.04 3.51 -5.04
N GLY A 65 -9.23 4.52 -5.34
CA GLY A 65 -7.86 4.57 -4.83
C GLY A 65 -7.12 5.83 -5.23
N TRP A 66 -5.92 5.95 -4.65
CA TRP A 66 -4.99 7.05 -4.92
C TRP A 66 -3.78 6.55 -5.67
N PHE A 67 -3.41 7.29 -6.72
CA PHE A 67 -2.34 6.93 -7.64
C PHE A 67 -1.27 8.02 -7.61
N SER A 68 -0.03 7.59 -7.48
CA SER A 68 1.13 8.47 -7.38
C SER A 68 1.71 8.86 -8.75
N THR A 69 1.10 8.41 -9.86
CA THR A 69 1.59 8.60 -11.25
C THR A 69 1.88 10.04 -11.64
N LEU A 70 1.17 11.01 -11.04
CA LEU A 70 1.35 12.45 -11.28
C LEU A 70 1.91 13.19 -10.06
N HIS A 71 2.31 12.46 -9.03
CA HIS A 71 2.76 13.05 -7.78
C HIS A 71 4.17 13.64 -7.96
N PRO A 72 4.37 14.96 -7.74
CA PRO A 72 5.60 15.65 -8.12
C PRO A 72 6.82 15.22 -7.31
N GLU A 73 6.61 14.65 -6.13
CA GLU A 73 7.68 14.27 -5.19
C GLU A 73 7.97 12.77 -5.17
N VAL A 74 7.32 11.94 -6.00
CA VAL A 74 7.66 10.50 -6.05
C VAL A 74 9.06 10.34 -6.64
N PRO A 75 10.02 9.75 -5.91
CA PRO A 75 11.34 9.48 -6.45
C PRO A 75 11.28 8.32 -7.45
N VAL A 76 12.35 8.16 -8.24
CA VAL A 76 12.56 6.94 -9.02
C VAL A 76 12.67 5.75 -8.06
N LEU A 77 11.81 4.75 -8.23
CA LEU A 77 11.81 3.53 -7.42
C LEU A 77 12.69 2.47 -8.09
N ASP A 78 14.01 2.59 -7.94
CA ASP A 78 14.98 1.61 -8.46
C ASP A 78 15.12 0.43 -7.49
N ARG A 79 14.54 -0.73 -7.84
CA ARG A 79 14.64 -1.94 -7.01
C ARG A 79 16.06 -2.52 -6.97
N SER A 80 16.93 -2.25 -7.94
CA SER A 80 18.32 -2.73 -7.94
C SER A 80 19.14 -2.00 -6.87
N ALA A 81 18.91 -0.70 -6.70
CA ALA A 81 19.44 0.09 -5.58
C ALA A 81 18.70 -0.20 -4.26
N GLY A 82 17.44 -0.58 -4.35
CA GLY A 82 16.55 -0.84 -3.24
C GLY A 82 15.80 0.41 -2.78
N TYR A 83 14.56 0.24 -2.34
CA TYR A 83 13.74 1.32 -1.80
C TYR A 83 12.81 0.80 -0.69
N SER A 84 12.32 1.75 0.12
CA SER A 84 11.33 1.47 1.16
C SER A 84 10.12 2.37 0.99
N LEU A 85 8.92 1.79 1.02
CA LEU A 85 7.65 2.51 1.11
C LEU A 85 7.10 2.34 2.53
N ARG A 86 6.93 3.46 3.24
CA ARG A 86 6.23 3.49 4.52
C ARG A 86 4.80 3.97 4.31
N PHE A 87 3.84 3.30 4.92
CA PHE A 87 2.43 3.72 4.97
C PHE A 87 1.79 3.27 6.27
N ASP A 88 0.84 4.06 6.77
CA ASP A 88 0.04 3.71 7.93
C ASP A 88 -1.35 3.27 7.45
N LEU A 89 -1.86 2.13 7.94
CA LEU A 89 -3.09 1.52 7.43
C LEU A 89 -3.88 0.76 8.49
N GLN A 90 -5.21 0.84 8.40
CA GLN A 90 -6.16 0.03 9.16
C GLN A 90 -7.30 -0.42 8.24
N VAL A 91 -7.65 -1.70 8.29
CA VAL A 91 -8.84 -2.23 7.60
C VAL A 91 -10.03 -2.16 8.55
N LEU A 92 -10.88 -1.14 8.40
CA LEU A 92 -12.07 -0.97 9.25
C LEU A 92 -13.12 -2.06 8.98
N ALA A 93 -13.39 -2.31 7.71
CA ALA A 93 -14.27 -3.37 7.21
C ALA A 93 -13.77 -3.82 5.85
N GLU A 94 -13.95 -5.10 5.53
CA GLU A 94 -13.61 -5.65 4.23
C GLU A 94 -14.59 -6.78 3.89
N GLU A 95 -14.95 -6.86 2.61
CA GLU A 95 -15.72 -7.97 2.06
C GLU A 95 -15.10 -8.38 0.71
N HIS A 96 -14.86 -9.67 0.55
CA HIS A 96 -14.39 -10.25 -0.71
C HIS A 96 -15.23 -11.45 -1.10
N VAL A 97 -15.41 -11.61 -2.41
CA VAL A 97 -16.20 -12.72 -2.98
C VAL A 97 -15.30 -13.92 -3.32
N THR A 98 -13.99 -13.71 -3.47
CA THR A 98 -13.05 -14.76 -3.94
C THR A 98 -11.77 -14.76 -3.13
N ASP A 99 -11.13 -15.93 -3.07
CA ASP A 99 -9.86 -16.13 -2.36
C ASP A 99 -8.64 -15.41 -2.97
N SER A 100 -8.80 -14.68 -4.06
CA SER A 100 -7.70 -14.03 -4.80
C SER A 100 -8.01 -12.58 -5.14
N ARG A 101 -8.91 -11.94 -4.40
CA ARG A 101 -9.21 -10.50 -4.51
C ARG A 101 -9.26 -9.91 -3.11
N ALA A 102 -8.46 -8.89 -2.87
CA ALA A 102 -8.53 -8.13 -1.63
C ALA A 102 -9.50 -6.96 -1.82
N GLY A 103 -10.28 -6.63 -0.80
CA GLY A 103 -11.04 -5.39 -0.77
C GLY A 103 -10.15 -4.15 -0.62
N LEU A 104 -8.88 -4.33 -0.20
CA LEU A 104 -7.85 -3.29 -0.20
C LEU A 104 -6.50 -3.86 -0.63
N SER A 105 -5.79 -3.15 -1.51
CA SER A 105 -4.40 -3.46 -1.82
C SER A 105 -3.50 -2.22 -1.86
N VAL A 106 -2.21 -2.43 -1.58
CA VAL A 106 -1.13 -1.48 -1.82
C VAL A 106 -0.27 -2.03 -2.94
N ILE A 107 -0.05 -1.22 -3.97
CA ILE A 107 0.75 -1.59 -5.16
C ILE A 107 1.96 -0.66 -5.23
N ALA A 108 3.16 -1.24 -5.26
CA ALA A 108 4.40 -0.51 -5.52
C ALA A 108 5.02 -1.02 -6.83
N LEU A 109 5.25 -0.09 -7.77
CA LEU A 109 5.87 -0.37 -9.06
C LEU A 109 7.25 0.30 -9.12
N ALA A 110 8.27 -0.49 -9.41
CA ALA A 110 9.61 -0.01 -9.69
C ALA A 110 9.68 0.66 -11.08
N ASP A 111 10.78 1.35 -11.35
CA ASP A 111 11.05 2.02 -12.62
C ASP A 111 11.17 1.07 -13.83
N ASP A 112 11.43 -0.22 -13.60
CA ASP A 112 11.41 -1.29 -14.60
C ASP A 112 10.03 -1.97 -14.77
N ALA A 113 8.98 -1.38 -14.21
CA ALA A 113 7.59 -1.85 -14.22
C ALA A 113 7.34 -3.20 -13.53
N ARG A 114 8.32 -3.75 -12.79
CA ARG A 114 8.07 -4.83 -11.83
C ARG A 114 7.52 -4.26 -10.54
N GLY A 115 6.73 -5.04 -9.81
CA GLY A 115 6.15 -4.56 -8.58
C GLY A 115 5.64 -5.65 -7.68
N VAL A 116 5.14 -5.20 -6.54
CA VAL A 116 4.49 -6.03 -5.54
C VAL A 116 3.11 -5.45 -5.28
N GLU A 117 2.10 -6.31 -5.26
CA GLU A 117 0.75 -5.98 -4.82
C GLU A 117 0.47 -6.76 -3.54
N ILE A 118 0.17 -6.02 -2.47
CA ILE A 118 -0.10 -6.57 -1.14
C ILE A 118 -1.58 -6.35 -0.85
N GLY A 119 -2.31 -7.45 -0.71
CA GLY A 119 -3.72 -7.49 -0.32
C GLY A 119 -3.89 -7.52 1.20
N PHE A 120 -4.86 -6.76 1.70
CA PHE A 120 -5.22 -6.69 3.10
C PHE A 120 -6.65 -7.18 3.30
N TRP A 121 -6.81 -8.19 4.14
CA TRP A 121 -8.07 -8.64 4.73
C TRP A 121 -8.04 -8.37 6.22
N GLN A 122 -9.19 -8.41 6.89
CA GLN A 122 -9.28 -8.14 8.33
C GLN A 122 -8.43 -9.10 9.18
N ASP A 123 -8.20 -10.34 8.73
CA ASP A 123 -7.48 -11.38 9.46
C ASP A 123 -6.15 -11.82 8.82
N LYS A 124 -5.81 -11.28 7.64
CA LYS A 124 -4.65 -11.70 6.83
C LYS A 124 -4.07 -10.59 5.98
N ILE A 125 -2.77 -10.68 5.75
CA ILE A 125 -2.07 -9.96 4.70
C ILE A 125 -1.50 -10.99 3.73
N TRP A 126 -1.56 -10.70 2.43
CA TRP A 126 -1.06 -11.60 1.41
C TRP A 126 -0.53 -10.86 0.18
N VAL A 127 0.28 -11.54 -0.62
CA VAL A 127 0.85 -10.99 -1.86
C VAL A 127 0.21 -11.63 -3.09
N GLN A 128 -0.07 -10.81 -4.09
CA GLN A 128 -0.57 -11.26 -5.39
C GLN A 128 0.57 -11.90 -6.20
N GLY A 129 0.45 -13.20 -6.46
CA GLY A 129 1.39 -13.97 -7.27
C GLY A 129 1.24 -13.72 -8.77
N ASP A 130 2.36 -13.86 -9.47
CA ASP A 130 2.48 -13.85 -10.92
C ASP A 130 2.51 -15.26 -11.54
N ASP A 131 2.71 -16.31 -10.71
CA ASP A 131 2.57 -17.71 -11.09
C ASP A 131 1.94 -18.57 -9.95
N PRO A 132 0.67 -19.02 -10.09
CA PRO A 132 -0.27 -18.68 -11.15
C PRO A 132 -0.70 -17.20 -11.09
N LEU A 133 -0.81 -16.57 -12.26
CA LEU A 133 -1.13 -15.15 -12.40
C LEU A 133 -2.45 -14.77 -11.70
N PHE A 134 -2.41 -13.67 -10.94
CA PHE A 134 -3.55 -13.13 -10.19
C PHE A 134 -4.14 -14.11 -9.16
N LYS A 135 -3.28 -14.92 -8.52
CA LYS A 135 -3.64 -15.74 -7.35
C LYS A 135 -2.93 -15.30 -6.09
N ARG A 136 -3.52 -15.59 -4.93
CA ARG A 136 -2.87 -15.36 -3.64
C ARG A 136 -1.64 -16.26 -3.51
N ALA A 137 -0.50 -15.67 -3.12
CA ALA A 137 0.75 -16.36 -2.88
C ALA A 137 1.11 -16.28 -1.37
N GLU A 138 2.24 -15.66 -1.02
CA GLU A 138 2.70 -15.52 0.36
C GLU A 138 1.59 -14.91 1.24
N THR A 139 1.41 -15.46 2.45
CA THR A 139 0.32 -15.07 3.35
C THR A 139 0.80 -15.10 4.79
N VAL A 140 0.33 -14.15 5.60
CA VAL A 140 0.50 -14.15 7.05
C VAL A 140 -0.85 -13.88 7.72
N SER A 141 -1.15 -14.60 8.80
CA SER A 141 -2.33 -14.37 9.63
C SER A 141 -2.04 -13.25 10.63
N VAL A 142 -2.77 -12.14 10.52
CA VAL A 142 -2.60 -10.95 11.36
C VAL A 142 -3.90 -10.16 11.36
N ASN A 143 -4.30 -9.64 12.53
CA ASN A 143 -5.46 -8.75 12.61
C ASN A 143 -5.09 -7.35 12.09
N THR A 144 -5.68 -6.93 10.98
CA THR A 144 -5.44 -5.62 10.35
C THR A 144 -6.48 -4.56 10.75
N SER A 145 -7.46 -4.94 11.58
CA SER A 145 -8.57 -4.07 11.99
C SER A 145 -8.41 -3.49 13.39
N SER A 146 -7.42 -3.94 14.17
CA SER A 146 -7.28 -3.56 15.58
C SER A 146 -6.77 -2.13 15.81
N ALA A 147 -5.93 -1.62 14.92
CA ALA A 147 -5.32 -0.30 15.03
C ALA A 147 -4.83 0.19 13.67
N LEU A 148 -4.48 1.48 13.60
CA LEU A 148 -3.70 2.04 12.51
C LEU A 148 -2.23 1.63 12.68
N ASP A 149 -1.80 0.67 11.86
CA ASP A 149 -0.46 0.09 11.94
C ASP A 149 0.49 0.72 10.92
N ALA A 150 1.74 0.92 11.32
CA ALA A 150 2.79 1.44 10.45
C ALA A 150 3.50 0.31 9.70
N TYR A 151 3.31 0.24 8.39
CA TYR A 151 3.93 -0.75 7.53
C TYR A 151 5.15 -0.18 6.80
N HIS A 152 6.19 -0.99 6.69
CA HIS A 152 7.39 -0.72 5.91
C HIS A 152 7.56 -1.83 4.90
N LEU A 153 7.29 -1.52 3.63
CA LEU A 153 7.59 -2.39 2.51
C LEU A 153 8.99 -2.07 2.00
N ASN A 154 9.92 -3.01 2.15
CA ASN A 154 11.27 -2.91 1.60
C ASN A 154 11.34 -3.75 0.33
N VAL A 155 11.86 -3.18 -0.76
CA VAL A 155 12.05 -3.86 -2.03
C VAL A 155 13.53 -3.79 -2.40
N MET A 156 14.13 -4.92 -2.74
CA MET A 156 15.52 -5.00 -3.17
C MET A 156 15.70 -6.17 -4.14
N GLN A 157 16.27 -5.88 -5.32
CA GLN A 157 16.41 -6.82 -6.42
C GLN A 157 15.06 -7.48 -6.74
N ASP A 158 14.98 -8.81 -6.66
CA ASP A 158 13.76 -9.59 -6.88
C ASP A 158 13.04 -9.96 -5.56
N GLY A 159 13.49 -9.41 -4.43
CA GLY A 159 12.94 -9.69 -3.11
C GLY A 159 12.19 -8.50 -2.51
N TYR A 160 11.30 -8.81 -1.57
CA TYR A 160 10.62 -7.82 -0.77
C TYR A 160 10.43 -8.31 0.67
N SER A 161 10.20 -7.38 1.60
CA SER A 161 9.73 -7.67 2.95
C SER A 161 8.71 -6.64 3.39
N LEU A 162 7.70 -7.07 4.15
CA LEU A 162 6.75 -6.19 4.81
C LEU A 162 6.92 -6.34 6.32
N VAL A 163 7.17 -5.23 7.00
CA VAL A 163 7.38 -5.16 8.46
C VAL A 163 6.32 -4.25 9.05
N ALA A 164 5.65 -4.67 10.12
CA ALA A 164 4.61 -3.88 10.77
C ALA A 164 5.10 -3.43 12.15
N ASN A 165 5.01 -2.13 12.45
CA ASN A 165 5.39 -1.56 13.76
C ASN A 165 6.82 -1.97 14.21
N ALA A 166 7.75 -2.07 13.27
CA ALA A 166 9.12 -2.54 13.46
C ALA A 166 9.25 -4.00 13.97
N ARG A 167 8.28 -4.87 13.61
CA ARG A 167 8.25 -6.31 13.92
C ARG A 167 8.01 -7.16 12.68
#